data_AF-A0A7C3VCK1-F1
#
_entry.id   AF-A0A7C3VCK1-F1
#
_cell.length_a   1.000
_cell.length_b   1.000
_cell.length_c   1.000
_cell.angle_alpha   90.00
_cell.angle_beta   90.00
_cell.angle_gamma   90.00
#
_symmetry.space_group_name_H-M   'P 1'
#
loop_
_entity.id
_entity.type
_entity.pdbx_description
1 polymer ?
#
loop_
_entity_poly.entity_id
_entity_poly.type
_entity_poly.pdbx_seq_one_letter_code
_entity_poly.pdbx_strand_id
1 'polypeptide(L)' 'AKAVGLLKGGSSYVMFRAHPNFTRRYAKGHFWSRGYFYRSVSEVTEEVVRTYVREDNDPHQLRLS' A
#
# COMPACT_ATOMS: atom_id res chain seq x y z
N ALA A 1 -7.95 2.74 2.96
CA ALA A 1 -6.72 2.10 3.43
C ALA A 1 -5.96 3.03 4.38
N LYS A 2 -5.54 2.55 5.56
CA LYS A 2 -4.84 3.36 6.58
C LYS A 2 -3.51 3.93 6.07
N ALA A 3 -2.71 3.11 5.38
CA ALA A 3 -1.42 3.52 4.81
C ALA A 3 -1.54 4.70 3.83
N VAL A 4 -2.48 4.63 2.89
CA VAL A 4 -2.70 5.70 1.90
C VAL A 4 -3.16 6.99 2.58
N GLY A 5 -4.01 6.91 3.60
CA GLY A 5 -4.43 8.07 4.37
C GLY A 5 -3.26 8.77 5.07
N LEU A 6 -2.38 8.00 5.70
CA LEU A 6 -1.17 8.52 6.36
C LEU A 6 -0.21 9.16 5.34
N LEU A 7 0.04 8.50 4.21
CA LEU A 7 0.92 9.02 3.16
C LEU A 7 0.38 10.32 2.57
N LYS A 8 -0.90 10.35 2.19
CA LYS A 8 -1.52 11.56 1.59
C LYS A 8 -1.64 12.70 2.60
N GLY A 9 -2.08 12.41 3.83
CA GLY A 9 -2.22 13.42 4.87
C GLY A 9 -0.88 13.99 5.33
N GLY A 10 0.08 13.11 5.63
CA GLY A 10 1.42 13.50 6.08
C GLY A 10 2.18 14.31 5.03
N SER A 11 2.19 13.85 3.76
CA SER A 11 2.83 14.60 2.67
C SER A 11 2.14 15.95 2.42
N SER A 12 0.81 16.02 2.44
CA SER A 12 0.06 17.28 2.32
C SER A 12 0.47 18.28 3.40
N TYR A 13 0.60 17.82 4.65
CA TYR A 13 1.01 18.66 5.77
C TYR A 13 2.44 19.20 5.62
N VAL A 14 3.38 18.35 5.19
CA VAL A 14 4.76 18.77 4.93
C VAL A 14 4.81 19.77 3.76
N MET A 15 4.09 19.51 2.67
CA MET A 15 4.07 20.37 1.49
C MET A 15 3.55 21.78 1.78
N PHE A 16 2.45 21.92 2.52
CA PHE A 16 1.92 23.23 2.87
C PHE A 16 2.83 24.03 3.81
N ARG A 17 3.60 23.36 4.69
CA ARG A 17 4.58 24.04 5.54
C ARG A 17 5.83 24.47 4.79
N ALA A 18 6.32 23.61 3.89
CA ALA A 18 7.48 23.93 3.06
C ALA A 18 7.17 25.03 2.01
N HIS A 19 5.94 25.07 1.50
CA HIS A 19 5.53 25.97 0.43
C HIS A 19 4.18 26.64 0.77
N PRO A 20 4.19 27.70 1.61
CA PRO A 20 2.96 28.38 2.03
C PRO A 20 2.13 28.97 0.87
N ASN A 21 2.78 29.28 -0.25
CA ASN A 21 2.13 29.75 -1.48
C ASN A 21 1.13 28.73 -2.06
N PHE A 22 1.26 27.44 -1.76
CA PHE A 22 0.27 26.43 -2.18
C PHE A 22 -1.12 26.64 -1.59
N THR A 23 -1.24 27.35 -0.47
CA THR A 23 -2.55 27.73 0.08
C THR A 23 -3.36 28.60 -0.88
N ARG A 24 -2.71 29.37 -1.76
CA ARG A 24 -3.38 30.19 -2.78
C ARG A 24 -4.02 29.33 -3.87
N ARG A 25 -3.32 28.27 -4.29
CA ARG A 25 -3.80 27.33 -5.32
C ARG A 25 -4.79 26.31 -4.75
N TYR A 26 -4.56 25.85 -3.53
CA TYR A 26 -5.35 24.85 -2.84
C TYR A 26 -6.01 25.45 -1.60
N ALA A 27 -6.86 26.46 -1.81
CA ALA A 27 -7.47 27.25 -0.72
C ALA A 27 -8.27 26.41 0.29
N LYS A 28 -8.78 25.25 -0.12
CA LYS A 28 -9.49 24.30 0.76
C LYS A 28 -8.57 23.30 1.48
N GLY A 29 -7.26 23.44 1.35
CA GLY A 29 -6.27 22.54 1.96
C GLY A 29 -6.24 21.13 1.38
N HIS A 30 -6.95 20.88 0.27
CA HIS A 30 -6.92 19.60 -0.43
C HIS A 30 -5.75 19.57 -1.41
N PHE A 31 -4.64 18.98 -0.99
CA PHE A 31 -3.47 18.83 -1.85
C PHE A 31 -3.61 17.67 -2.85
N TRP A 32 -4.16 16.54 -2.37
CA TRP A 32 -4.37 15.34 -3.19
C TRP A 32 -5.84 15.17 -3.57
N SER A 33 -6.11 14.50 -4.69
CA SER A 33 -7.47 14.07 -5.06
C SER A 33 -8.03 13.06 -4.06
N ARG A 34 -9.35 12.84 -4.04
CA ARG A 34 -9.96 11.84 -3.14
C ARG A 34 -9.56 10.41 -3.51
N GLY A 35 -9.41 10.14 -4.81
CA GLY A 35 -9.06 8.82 -5.34
C GLY A 35 -7.65 8.38 -4.99
N TYR A 36 -7.44 7.07 -5.02
CA TYR A 36 -6.13 6.44 -5.00
C TYR A 36 -6.24 5.11 -5.74
N PHE A 37 -5.16 4.70 -6.39
CA PHE A 37 -5.04 3.42 -7.06
C PHE A 37 -3.87 2.66 -6.45
N TYR A 38 -4.04 1.36 -6.24
CA TYR A 38 -2.98 0.45 -5.86
C TYR A 38 -3.17 -0.86 -6.60
N ARG A 39 -2.07 -1.55 -6.88
CA ARG A 39 -2.04 -2.88 -7.47
C ARG A 39 -1.09 -3.73 -6.64
N SER A 40 -1.44 -4.99 -6.41
CA SER A 40 -0.50 -5.94 -5.83
C SER A 40 0.70 -6.12 -6.76
N VAL A 41 1.88 -6.14 -6.17
CA VAL A 41 3.11 -6.56 -6.85
C VAL A 41 3.43 -7.93 -6.29
N SER A 42 3.38 -8.96 -7.13
CA SER A 42 3.84 -10.30 -6.77
C SER A 42 5.20 -10.54 -7.38
N GLU A 43 6.22 -10.63 -6.54
CA GLU A 43 7.53 -11.19 -6.89
C GLU A 43 7.54 -12.65 -6.45
N VAL A 44 6.59 -13.44 -6.95
CA VAL A 44 6.50 -14.86 -6.60
C VAL A 44 6.88 -15.64 -7.84
N THR A 45 8.10 -16.17 -7.86
CA THR A 45 8.50 -17.15 -8.86
C THR A 45 7.86 -18.50 -8.54
N GLU A 46 7.72 -19.35 -9.54
CA GLU A 46 7.17 -20.70 -9.38
C GLU A 46 7.97 -21.49 -8.33
N GLU A 47 9.28 -21.27 -8.21
CA GLU A 47 10.10 -21.93 -7.19
C GLU A 47 9.69 -21.54 -5.77
N VAL A 48 9.37 -20.27 -5.50
CA VAL A 48 8.98 -19.79 -4.16
C VAL A 48 7.65 -20.41 -3.75
N VAL A 49 6.68 -20.50 -4.68
CA VAL A 49 5.41 -21.20 -4.42
C VAL A 49 5.66 -22.68 -4.12
N ARG A 50 6.50 -23.33 -4.95
CA ARG A 50 6.75 -24.77 -4.86
C ARG A 50 7.48 -25.14 -3.57
N THR A 51 8.43 -24.33 -3.13
CA THR A 51 9.13 -24.52 -1.86
C THR A 51 8.19 -24.34 -0.68
N TYR A 52 7.39 -23.26 -0.67
CA TYR A 52 6.39 -23.04 0.38
C TYR A 52 5.43 -24.23 0.54
N VAL A 53 4.87 -24.74 -0.56
CA VAL A 53 3.93 -25.88 -0.55
C VAL A 53 4.60 -27.20 -0.14
N ARG A 54 5.88 -27.40 -0.44
CA ARG A 54 6.61 -28.63 -0.05
C ARG A 54 7.04 -28.62 1.40
N GLU A 55 7.35 -27.46 1.95
CA GLU A 55 7.84 -27.31 3.32
C GLU A 55 6.70 -27.16 4.34
N ASP A 56 5.50 -26.82 3.88
CA ASP A 56 4.26 -26.79 4.68
C ASP A 56 3.86 -28.24 5.06
N ASN A 57 4.48 -28.75 6.12
CA ASN A 57 4.19 -30.07 6.71
C ASN A 57 2.97 -30.00 7.64
N ASP A 58 1.86 -29.41 7.18
CA ASP A 58 0.64 -29.36 7.98
C ASP A 58 0.00 -30.76 8.02
N PRO A 59 -0.06 -31.43 9.20
CA PRO A 59 -0.65 -32.76 9.32
C PRO A 59 -2.13 -32.81 8.93
N HIS A 60 -2.81 -31.66 8.83
CA HIS A 60 -4.20 -31.60 8.38
C HIS A 60 -4.36 -31.69 6.85
N GLN A 61 -3.34 -31.35 6.06
CA GLN A 61 -3.39 -31.46 4.59
C GLN A 61 -3.19 -32.90 4.08
N LEU A 62 -2.50 -33.74 4.85
CA LEU A 62 -2.28 -35.17 4.54
C LEU A 62 -3.56 -36.02 4.62
N ARG A 63 -4.67 -35.47 5.12
CA ARG A 63 -5.93 -36.19 5.35
C ARG A 63 -6.92 -36.14 4.17
N LEU A 64 -6.58 -35.44 3.10
CA LEU A 64 -7.45 -35.24 1.93
C LEU A 64 -6.99 -36.01 0.67
N SER A 65 -6.04 -36.94 0.80
CA SER A 65 -5.65 -37.87 -0.26
C SER A 65 -6.28 -39.25 -0.08
#